data_AF-A0A654E2G7-F1
#
_entry.id   AF-A0A654E2G7-F1
#
_cell.length_a   1.000
_cell.length_b   1.000
_cell.length_c   1.000
_cell.angle_alpha   90.00
_cell.angle_beta   90.00
_cell.angle_gamma   90.00
#
_symmetry.space_group_name_H-M   'P 1'
#
loop_
_entity.id
_entity.type
_entity.pdbx_description
1 polymer ?
#
loop_
_entity_poly.entity_id
_entity_poly.type
_entity_poly.pdbx_seq_one_letter_code
_entity_poly.pdbx_strand_id
1 'polypeptide(L)'
;MIIQTKKILTMLILLLTVATLKAQQVTYQVLEDNPDKVYTKFIAPEFGMESNSTNLSFFAGANTRMGLTEAITLEGIARLDLYQISGSGPSFLLEAGGFLPLTSKIKKKEVPIVLSYNPYAGTVYKDGRSYNVEETKSIKIPEGQYRNELGGRGGLYMRKTGAESLAGNASSYILLTGAYLGGQWTSQAYVKTKINNDVERIGAGFTRVYADLLVLPVSTLDNPAANEGLKADGAIGWRLGFQWYVSPHDGDYKFLSNSVFTAELGKRPLTGFLFNMSWGFAFMNNR
;
A
#
# COMPACT_ATOMS: atom_id res chain seq x y z
N MET A 1 41.25 -34.88 38.25
CA MET A 1 41.82 -34.13 37.10
C MET A 1 40.82 -33.99 35.94
N ILE A 2 40.24 -35.08 35.40
CA ILE A 2 39.32 -35.06 34.25
C ILE A 2 38.10 -34.13 34.41
N ILE A 3 37.53 -34.03 35.62
CA ILE A 3 36.33 -33.21 35.91
C ILE A 3 36.65 -31.69 35.86
N GLN A 4 37.85 -31.28 36.27
CA GLN A 4 38.28 -29.87 36.21
C GLN A 4 38.51 -29.42 34.78
N THR A 5 39.13 -30.26 33.95
CA THR A 5 39.38 -29.96 32.54
C THR A 5 38.08 -29.79 31.74
N LYS A 6 37.05 -30.58 32.05
CA LYS A 6 35.71 -30.44 31.43
C LYS A 6 35.05 -29.10 31.78
N LYS A 7 35.10 -28.67 33.04
CA LYS A 7 34.51 -27.38 33.48
C LYS A 7 35.18 -26.17 32.83
N ILE A 8 36.51 -26.20 32.72
CA ILE A 8 37.28 -25.13 32.06
C ILE A 8 36.93 -25.04 30.58
N LEU A 9 36.84 -26.18 29.89
CA LEU A 9 36.46 -26.24 28.48
C LEU A 9 35.04 -25.72 28.25
N THR A 10 34.08 -26.08 29.09
CA THR A 10 32.69 -25.57 28.98
C THR A 10 32.62 -24.06 29.19
N MET A 11 33.40 -23.52 30.14
CA MET A 11 33.44 -22.08 30.41
C MET A 11 34.10 -21.31 29.26
N LEU A 12 35.15 -21.87 28.65
CA LEU A 12 35.81 -21.30 27.48
C LEU A 12 34.88 -21.29 26.25
N ILE A 13 34.16 -22.39 26.02
CA ILE A 13 33.16 -22.45 24.95
C ILE A 13 32.10 -21.38 25.19
N LEU A 14 31.52 -21.31 26.40
CA LEU A 14 30.50 -20.30 26.74
C LEU A 14 31.00 -18.87 26.53
N LEU A 15 32.23 -18.55 26.94
CA LEU A 15 32.84 -17.24 26.73
C LEU A 15 33.04 -16.94 25.25
N LEU A 16 33.48 -17.93 24.46
CA LEU A 16 33.64 -17.79 23.01
C LEU A 16 32.28 -17.64 22.31
N THR A 17 31.22 -18.36 22.73
CA THR A 17 29.87 -18.19 22.17
C THR A 17 29.29 -16.83 22.52
N VAL A 18 29.49 -16.34 23.74
CA VAL A 18 29.04 -15.00 24.15
C VAL A 18 29.82 -13.90 23.42
N ALA A 19 31.13 -14.09 23.21
CA ALA A 19 31.96 -13.16 22.45
C ALA A 19 31.57 -13.11 20.96
N THR A 20 31.29 -14.26 20.33
CA THR A 20 30.82 -14.31 18.93
C THR A 20 29.40 -13.78 18.77
N LEU A 21 28.51 -13.99 19.75
CA LEU A 21 27.18 -13.38 19.78
C LEU A 21 27.23 -11.85 19.87
N LYS A 22 28.23 -11.28 20.55
CA LYS A 22 28.45 -9.81 20.59
C LYS A 22 29.17 -9.26 19.35
N ALA A 23 29.96 -10.07 18.66
CA ALA A 23 30.74 -9.64 17.49
C ALA A 23 29.90 -9.36 16.22
N GLN A 24 28.61 -9.70 16.21
CA GLN A 24 27.66 -9.31 15.17
C GLN A 24 26.75 -8.12 15.57
N GLN A 25 27.19 -7.24 16.47
CA GLN A 25 26.51 -5.96 16.64
C GLN A 25 26.79 -5.05 15.44
N VAL A 26 25.82 -4.98 14.52
CA VAL A 26 25.77 -3.91 13.52
C VAL A 26 25.67 -2.59 14.26
N THR A 27 26.75 -1.80 14.21
CA THR A 27 26.74 -0.45 14.78
C THR A 27 26.00 0.49 13.81
N TYR A 28 25.11 1.32 14.33
CA TYR A 28 24.39 2.30 13.53
C TYR A 28 24.41 3.67 14.21
N GLN A 29 24.43 4.71 13.40
CA GLN A 29 24.24 6.09 13.82
C GLN A 29 23.00 6.65 13.11
N VAL A 30 22.06 7.25 13.85
CA VAL A 30 20.96 7.99 13.25
C VAL A 30 21.50 9.36 12.80
N LEU A 31 21.47 9.61 11.49
CA LEU A 31 21.90 10.88 10.90
C LEU A 31 20.74 11.88 10.84
N GLU A 32 19.53 11.38 10.58
CA GLU A 32 18.33 12.19 10.49
C GLU A 32 17.10 11.36 10.82
N ASP A 33 16.15 11.96 11.53
CA ASP A 33 14.84 11.41 11.83
C ASP A 33 13.81 12.54 11.71
N ASN A 34 13.17 12.61 10.55
CA ASN A 34 12.25 13.69 10.23
C ASN A 34 11.15 13.20 9.28
N PRO A 35 9.94 12.91 9.78
CA PRO A 35 8.84 12.39 8.97
C PRO A 35 8.42 13.33 7.83
N ASP A 36 8.84 14.59 7.83
CA ASP A 36 8.54 15.60 6.80
C ASP A 36 9.31 15.41 5.52
N LYS A 37 10.35 14.58 5.56
CA LYS A 37 11.11 14.23 4.36
C LYS A 37 10.55 13.04 3.60
N VAL A 38 9.50 12.38 4.10
CA VAL A 38 8.79 11.34 3.34
C VAL A 38 8.18 11.95 2.10
N TYR A 39 8.46 11.36 0.93
CA TYR A 39 7.77 11.72 -0.30
C TYR A 39 6.35 11.17 -0.26
N THR A 40 5.40 12.02 0.09
CA THR A 40 3.96 11.72 0.07
C THR A 40 3.28 12.23 -1.19
N LYS A 41 4.00 12.98 -2.04
CA LYS A 41 3.51 13.50 -3.32
C LYS A 41 3.97 12.58 -4.45
N PHE A 42 3.04 11.98 -5.17
CA PHE A 42 3.36 11.03 -6.23
C PHE A 42 2.27 10.93 -7.29
N ILE A 43 2.69 10.43 -8.46
CA ILE A 43 1.82 9.80 -9.46
C ILE A 43 2.29 8.35 -9.57
N ALA A 44 1.41 7.39 -9.31
CA ALA A 44 1.71 5.97 -9.36
C ALA A 44 0.86 5.30 -10.43
N PRO A 45 1.42 5.03 -11.63
CA PRO A 45 0.83 4.07 -12.55
C PRO A 45 0.62 2.74 -11.83
N GLU A 46 -0.56 2.18 -11.98
CA GLU A 46 -0.99 0.99 -11.27
C GLU A 46 -1.73 0.04 -12.20
N PHE A 47 -1.65 -1.24 -11.85
CA PHE A 47 -2.46 -2.31 -12.40
C PHE A 47 -3.14 -3.03 -11.25
N GLY A 48 -4.32 -3.56 -11.51
CA GLY A 48 -5.10 -4.18 -10.45
C GLY A 48 -6.33 -4.91 -10.94
N MET A 49 -7.10 -5.38 -9.96
CA MET A 49 -8.40 -5.98 -10.19
C MET A 49 -9.46 -5.27 -9.35
N GLU A 50 -10.65 -5.14 -9.91
CA GLU A 50 -11.86 -4.77 -9.19
C GLU A 50 -12.90 -5.85 -9.41
N SER A 51 -13.39 -6.43 -8.32
CA SER A 51 -14.51 -7.35 -8.27
C SER A 51 -15.69 -6.67 -7.59
N ASN A 52 -16.86 -6.81 -8.19
CA ASN A 52 -18.12 -6.45 -7.58
C ASN A 52 -19.21 -7.46 -7.93
N SER A 53 -20.43 -7.27 -7.43
CA SER A 53 -21.52 -8.23 -7.67
C SER A 53 -21.98 -8.31 -9.13
N THR A 54 -21.58 -7.38 -9.99
CA THR A 54 -21.98 -7.33 -11.41
C THR A 54 -20.84 -7.63 -12.37
N ASN A 55 -19.58 -7.57 -11.92
CA ASN A 55 -18.42 -7.70 -12.81
C ASN A 55 -17.13 -8.02 -12.05
N LEU A 56 -16.22 -8.73 -12.73
CA LEU A 56 -14.80 -8.78 -12.40
C LEU A 56 -14.02 -8.10 -13.52
N SER A 57 -13.17 -7.15 -13.16
CA SER A 57 -12.40 -6.36 -14.10
C SER A 57 -10.91 -6.32 -13.72
N PHE A 58 -10.06 -6.30 -14.74
CA PHE A 58 -8.64 -5.96 -14.59
C PHE A 58 -8.40 -4.61 -15.23
N PHE A 59 -7.70 -3.73 -14.53
CA PHE A 59 -7.51 -2.36 -14.95
C PHE A 59 -6.05 -1.96 -14.98
N ALA A 60 -5.76 -0.93 -15.78
CA ALA A 60 -4.55 -0.13 -15.68
C ALA A 60 -4.95 1.33 -15.48
N GLY A 61 -4.14 2.08 -14.75
CA GLY A 61 -4.46 3.44 -14.41
C GLY A 61 -3.34 4.16 -13.68
N ALA A 62 -3.69 5.23 -13.00
CA ALA A 62 -2.81 5.95 -12.10
C ALA A 62 -3.55 6.41 -10.85
N ASN A 63 -2.85 6.34 -9.72
CA ASN A 63 -3.22 6.96 -8.46
C ASN A 63 -2.31 8.18 -8.23
N THR A 64 -2.89 9.28 -7.78
CA THR A 64 -2.17 10.53 -7.56
C THR A 64 -2.44 11.07 -6.16
N ARG A 65 -1.39 11.60 -5.54
CA ARG A 65 -1.46 12.33 -4.28
C ARG A 65 -0.59 13.58 -4.44
N MET A 66 -1.16 14.76 -4.32
CA MET A 66 -0.44 16.03 -4.51
C MET A 66 -0.82 17.02 -3.41
N GLY A 67 0.16 17.63 -2.74
CA GLY A 67 -0.12 18.72 -1.81
C GLY A 67 -0.41 20.01 -2.60
N LEU A 68 -1.64 20.51 -2.57
CA LEU A 68 -2.02 21.79 -3.18
C LEU A 68 -1.58 22.96 -2.30
N THR A 69 -1.68 22.78 -0.97
CA THR A 69 -1.17 23.68 0.06
C THR A 69 -0.54 22.87 1.19
N GLU A 70 0.05 23.53 2.19
CA GLU A 70 0.47 22.86 3.44
C GLU A 70 -0.71 22.26 4.21
N ALA A 71 -1.94 22.75 3.94
CA ALA A 71 -3.14 22.34 4.65
C ALA A 71 -4.01 21.32 3.90
N ILE A 72 -3.91 21.22 2.57
CA ILE A 72 -4.79 20.35 1.77
C ILE A 72 -3.98 19.49 0.80
N THR A 73 -4.22 18.18 0.88
CA THR A 73 -3.69 17.20 -0.09
C THR A 73 -4.78 16.82 -1.08
N LEU A 74 -4.56 17.03 -2.37
CA LEU A 74 -5.37 16.46 -3.44
C LEU A 74 -5.06 14.98 -3.65
N GLU A 75 -6.10 14.22 -3.92
CA GLU A 75 -6.06 12.79 -4.18
C GLU A 75 -6.87 12.52 -5.45
N GLY A 76 -6.37 11.63 -6.31
CA GLY A 76 -7.09 11.30 -7.54
C GLY A 76 -6.73 9.93 -8.08
N ILE A 77 -7.69 9.31 -8.77
CA ILE A 77 -7.55 8.01 -9.41
C ILE A 77 -8.13 8.11 -10.81
N ALA A 78 -7.40 7.59 -11.80
CA ALA A 78 -7.90 7.39 -13.15
C ALA A 78 -7.55 5.98 -13.61
N ARG A 79 -8.56 5.15 -13.89
CA ARG A 79 -8.39 3.75 -14.32
C ARG A 79 -9.22 3.45 -15.54
N LEU A 80 -8.70 2.61 -16.41
CA LEU A 80 -9.40 2.01 -17.54
C LEU A 80 -9.41 0.49 -17.34
N ASP A 81 -10.58 -0.11 -17.47
CA ASP A 81 -10.71 -1.56 -17.42
C ASP A 81 -10.22 -2.13 -18.75
N LEU A 82 -9.10 -2.84 -18.71
CA LEU A 82 -8.50 -3.50 -19.88
C LEU A 82 -9.24 -4.79 -20.22
N TYR A 83 -9.83 -5.43 -19.21
CA TYR A 83 -10.62 -6.64 -19.34
C TYR A 83 -11.76 -6.64 -18.33
N GLN A 84 -12.93 -7.12 -18.76
CA GLN A 84 -14.11 -7.29 -17.93
C GLN A 84 -14.78 -8.61 -18.29
N ILE A 85 -15.25 -9.35 -17.28
CA ILE A 85 -16.01 -10.58 -17.53
C ILE A 85 -17.40 -10.24 -18.06
N SER A 86 -18.03 -9.21 -17.50
CA SER A 86 -19.38 -8.79 -17.88
C SER A 86 -19.33 -7.41 -18.53
N GLY A 87 -19.84 -7.31 -19.76
CA GLY A 87 -19.81 -6.09 -20.59
C GLY A 87 -18.93 -6.21 -21.85
N SER A 88 -19.21 -5.40 -22.88
CA SER A 88 -18.66 -5.54 -24.24
C SER A 88 -17.77 -4.37 -24.71
N GLY A 89 -17.21 -3.57 -23.80
CA GLY A 89 -16.71 -2.23 -24.12
C GLY A 89 -16.16 -1.46 -22.92
N PRO A 90 -15.71 -0.21 -23.12
CA PRO A 90 -14.82 0.45 -22.16
C PRO A 90 -15.54 0.88 -20.89
N SER A 91 -14.96 0.47 -19.76
CA SER A 91 -15.31 0.87 -18.40
C SER A 91 -14.13 1.57 -17.75
N PHE A 92 -14.40 2.44 -16.78
CA PHE A 92 -13.37 3.30 -16.20
C PHE A 92 -13.77 3.72 -14.78
N LEU A 93 -12.78 4.12 -13.99
CA LEU A 93 -12.96 4.79 -12.69
C LEU A 93 -12.25 6.14 -12.74
N LEU A 94 -12.95 7.20 -12.37
CA LEU A 94 -12.40 8.51 -12.11
C LEU A 94 -12.78 8.92 -10.68
N GLU A 95 -11.78 9.30 -9.89
CA GLU A 95 -11.94 9.89 -8.56
C GLU A 95 -11.08 11.15 -8.48
N ALA A 96 -11.64 12.21 -7.91
CA ALA A 96 -10.89 13.42 -7.60
C ALA A 96 -11.41 13.99 -6.28
N GLY A 97 -10.51 14.28 -5.35
CA GLY A 97 -10.88 14.82 -4.05
C GLY A 97 -9.70 15.38 -3.28
N GLY A 98 -9.92 15.61 -1.99
CA GLY A 98 -8.91 16.14 -1.10
C GLY A 98 -9.02 15.61 0.31
N PHE A 99 -7.91 15.71 1.03
CA PHE A 99 -7.73 15.39 2.44
C PHE A 99 -7.28 16.64 3.21
N LEU A 100 -7.98 16.93 4.29
CA LEU A 100 -7.69 18.00 5.24
C LEU A 100 -7.34 17.35 6.59
N PRO A 101 -6.05 17.33 7.01
CA PRO A 101 -5.65 16.88 8.33
C PRO A 101 -6.23 17.82 9.40
N LEU A 102 -7.01 17.26 10.33
CA LEU A 102 -7.60 18.00 11.45
C LEU A 102 -6.73 17.91 12.71
N THR A 103 -6.01 16.81 12.85
CA THR A 103 -5.05 16.60 13.93
C THR A 103 -3.78 15.98 13.38
N SER A 104 -2.64 16.42 13.90
CA SER A 104 -1.32 15.86 13.58
C SER A 104 -0.58 15.59 14.88
N LYS A 105 -0.01 14.39 15.01
CA LYS A 105 0.72 13.96 16.22
C LYS A 105 1.99 13.22 15.83
N ILE A 106 3.11 13.61 16.43
CA ILE A 106 4.36 12.86 16.36
C ILE A 106 4.34 11.78 17.44
N LYS A 107 4.63 10.53 17.05
CA LYS A 107 4.77 9.38 17.96
C LYS A 107 6.11 8.70 17.70
N LYS A 108 6.81 8.31 18.77
CA LYS A 108 8.00 7.46 18.65
C LYS A 108 7.58 6.00 18.50
N LYS A 109 8.09 5.31 17.48
CA LYS A 109 7.89 3.86 17.27
C LYS A 109 9.11 3.27 16.57
N GLU A 110 9.18 1.94 16.56
CA GLU A 110 10.21 1.23 15.82
C GLU A 110 10.10 1.50 14.31
N VAL A 111 11.16 2.04 13.70
CA VAL A 111 11.27 2.18 12.24
C VAL A 111 12.15 1.05 11.70
N PRO A 112 11.61 0.14 10.86
CA PRO A 112 12.42 -0.88 10.22
C PRO A 112 13.27 -0.26 9.12
N ILE A 113 14.56 -0.60 9.10
CA ILE A 113 15.51 -0.25 8.05
C ILE A 113 16.07 -1.54 7.50
N VAL A 114 15.88 -1.79 6.21
CA VAL A 114 16.45 -2.94 5.53
C VAL A 114 17.90 -2.60 5.19
N LEU A 115 18.84 -3.43 5.65
CA LEU A 115 20.28 -3.28 5.46
C LEU A 115 20.78 -3.91 4.16
N SER A 116 20.23 -5.07 3.82
CA SER A 116 20.50 -5.79 2.58
C SER A 116 19.33 -6.70 2.22
N TYR A 117 19.02 -6.75 0.94
CA TYR A 117 18.13 -7.76 0.34
C TYR A 117 18.88 -8.36 -0.84
N ASN A 118 19.20 -9.65 -0.73
CA ASN A 118 19.75 -10.39 -1.85
C ASN A 118 18.73 -11.45 -2.29
N PRO A 119 17.91 -11.18 -3.32
CA PRO A 119 16.95 -12.15 -3.84
C PRO A 119 17.63 -13.33 -4.55
N TYR A 120 18.94 -13.25 -4.77
CA TYR A 120 19.76 -14.26 -5.41
C TYR A 120 20.84 -14.82 -4.46
N ALA A 121 20.64 -14.74 -3.13
CA ALA A 121 21.64 -15.20 -2.14
C ALA A 121 21.93 -16.70 -2.21
N GLY A 122 21.22 -17.42 -3.07
CA GLY A 122 21.56 -18.75 -3.53
C GLY A 122 20.43 -19.73 -3.33
N THR A 123 20.46 -20.79 -4.12
CA THR A 123 19.61 -21.95 -3.95
C THR A 123 20.38 -22.99 -3.14
N VAL A 124 19.91 -23.31 -1.94
CA VAL A 124 20.47 -24.39 -1.14
C VAL A 124 19.73 -25.67 -1.48
N TYR A 125 20.47 -26.70 -1.90
CA TYR A 125 19.90 -28.02 -2.14
C TYR A 125 19.98 -28.85 -0.86
N LYS A 126 18.82 -29.22 -0.30
CA LYS A 126 18.70 -30.20 0.79
C LYS A 126 17.68 -31.25 0.39
N ASP A 127 18.01 -32.52 0.62
CA ASP A 127 17.11 -33.66 0.36
C ASP A 127 16.51 -33.68 -1.06
N GLY A 128 17.32 -33.35 -2.07
CA GLY A 128 16.89 -33.30 -3.47
C GLY A 128 15.92 -32.15 -3.82
N ARG A 129 15.67 -31.21 -2.90
CA ARG A 129 14.82 -30.04 -3.10
C ARG A 129 15.64 -28.75 -3.02
N SER A 130 15.36 -27.84 -3.95
CA SER A 130 15.92 -26.49 -4.00
C SER A 130 15.16 -25.56 -3.06
N TYR A 131 15.86 -24.93 -2.13
CA TYR A 131 15.32 -23.87 -1.27
C TYR A 131 15.99 -22.56 -1.64
N ASN A 132 15.19 -21.57 -2.04
CA ASN A 132 15.69 -20.20 -2.20
C ASN A 132 15.91 -19.61 -0.82
N VAL A 133 17.15 -19.24 -0.52
CA VAL A 133 17.48 -18.54 0.72
C VAL A 133 17.40 -17.05 0.41
N GLU A 134 16.30 -16.42 0.80
CA GLU A 134 16.19 -14.96 0.77
C GLU A 134 16.87 -14.39 2.03
N GLU A 135 17.99 -13.68 1.87
CA GLU A 135 18.63 -13.02 3.01
C GLU A 135 18.15 -11.56 3.10
N THR A 136 17.15 -11.33 3.95
CA THR A 136 16.73 -9.98 4.35
C THR A 136 17.38 -9.66 5.70
N LYS A 137 18.35 -8.74 5.70
CA LYS A 137 18.88 -8.16 6.95
C LYS A 137 18.17 -6.86 7.22
N SER A 138 17.59 -6.70 8.39
CA SER A 138 16.95 -5.45 8.82
C SER A 138 17.36 -5.10 10.25
N ILE A 139 17.51 -3.81 10.52
CA ILE A 139 17.55 -3.28 11.89
C ILE A 139 16.26 -2.53 12.17
N LYS A 140 15.90 -2.45 13.45
CA LYS A 140 14.79 -1.62 13.91
C LYS A 140 15.34 -0.48 14.74
N ILE A 141 15.01 0.75 14.36
CA ILE A 141 15.38 1.95 15.11
C ILE A 141 14.29 2.21 16.14
N PRO A 142 14.55 2.06 17.45
CA PRO A 142 13.50 1.99 18.48
C PRO A 142 12.75 3.31 18.71
N GLU A 143 13.37 4.46 18.41
CA GLU A 143 12.81 5.78 18.71
C GLU A 143 12.50 6.64 17.47
N GLY A 144 12.28 6.02 16.30
CA GLY A 144 11.98 6.77 15.09
C GLY A 144 10.67 7.57 15.16
N GLN A 145 10.67 8.77 14.58
CA GLN A 145 9.51 9.66 14.59
C GLN A 145 8.50 9.31 13.49
N TYR A 146 7.27 9.02 13.91
CA TYR A 146 6.13 8.87 13.04
C TYR A 146 5.21 10.07 13.16
N ARG A 147 4.96 10.78 12.06
CA ARG A 147 3.84 11.72 12.00
C ARG A 147 2.58 10.96 11.65
N ASN A 148 1.58 11.07 12.51
CA ASN A 148 0.25 10.50 12.31
C ASN A 148 -0.74 11.64 12.15
N GLU A 149 -1.53 11.61 11.09
CA GLU A 149 -2.55 12.62 10.84
C GLU A 149 -3.91 11.95 10.78
N LEU A 150 -4.92 12.61 11.34
CA LEU A 150 -6.31 12.21 11.23
C LEU A 150 -7.10 13.41 10.75
N GLY A 151 -7.94 13.21 9.74
CA GLY A 151 -8.68 14.30 9.14
C GLY A 151 -9.84 13.84 8.27
N GLY A 152 -10.51 14.82 7.67
CA GLY A 152 -11.60 14.59 6.73
C GLY A 152 -11.08 14.44 5.31
N ARG A 153 -11.72 13.59 4.51
CA ARG A 153 -11.53 13.53 3.06
C ARG A 153 -12.86 13.57 2.34
N GLY A 154 -12.86 14.07 1.12
CA GLY A 154 -14.06 14.08 0.28
C GLY A 154 -13.74 14.44 -1.16
N GLY A 155 -14.68 14.17 -2.06
CA GLY A 155 -14.48 14.39 -3.48
C GLY A 155 -15.61 13.86 -4.36
N LEU A 156 -15.32 13.79 -5.65
CA LEU A 156 -16.18 13.30 -6.70
C LEU A 156 -15.76 11.90 -7.13
N TYR A 157 -16.76 11.11 -7.51
CA TYR A 157 -16.60 9.71 -7.87
C TYR A 157 -17.41 9.41 -9.13
N MET A 158 -16.79 8.76 -10.11
CA MET A 158 -17.45 8.33 -11.34
C MET A 158 -16.91 6.95 -11.76
N ARG A 159 -17.78 5.95 -11.79
CA ARG A 159 -17.46 4.58 -12.19
C ARG A 159 -18.44 4.12 -13.25
N LYS A 160 -17.92 3.76 -14.41
CA LYS A 160 -18.64 2.95 -15.39
C LYS A 160 -18.17 1.50 -15.22
N THR A 161 -19.11 0.56 -15.08
CA THR A 161 -18.83 -0.88 -15.02
C THR A 161 -19.82 -1.65 -15.88
N GLY A 162 -19.41 -2.78 -16.45
CA GLY A 162 -20.33 -3.67 -17.14
C GLY A 162 -21.23 -4.46 -16.17
N ALA A 163 -22.34 -4.95 -16.72
CA ALA A 163 -23.30 -5.85 -16.09
C ALA A 163 -23.86 -6.81 -17.15
N GLU A 164 -24.24 -8.00 -16.74
CA GLU A 164 -24.78 -9.05 -17.62
C GLU A 164 -26.01 -9.70 -16.99
N SER A 165 -26.97 -10.11 -17.82
CA SER A 165 -28.14 -10.86 -17.36
C SER A 165 -27.73 -12.20 -16.74
N LEU A 166 -28.53 -12.71 -15.81
CA LEU A 166 -28.33 -14.03 -15.20
C LEU A 166 -28.28 -15.17 -16.23
N ALA A 167 -28.90 -14.97 -17.40
CA ALA A 167 -28.92 -15.93 -18.51
C ALA A 167 -27.77 -15.75 -19.51
N GLY A 168 -26.87 -14.76 -19.33
CA GLY A 168 -25.72 -14.52 -20.21
C GLY A 168 -26.07 -14.05 -21.63
N ASN A 169 -27.30 -13.57 -21.83
CA ASN A 169 -27.83 -13.25 -23.17
C ASN A 169 -27.94 -11.75 -23.44
N ALA A 170 -27.69 -10.90 -22.43
CA ALA A 170 -27.75 -9.45 -22.54
C ALA A 170 -26.65 -8.81 -21.69
N SER A 171 -25.92 -7.86 -22.27
CA SER A 171 -24.92 -7.04 -21.57
C SER A 171 -25.33 -5.57 -21.54
N SER A 172 -24.93 -4.86 -20.49
CA SER A 172 -25.15 -3.42 -20.33
C SER A 172 -24.05 -2.76 -19.50
N TYR A 173 -24.17 -1.44 -19.32
CA TYR A 173 -23.32 -0.69 -18.41
C TYR A 173 -24.14 -0.01 -17.32
N ILE A 174 -23.50 0.14 -16.17
CA ILE A 174 -23.97 0.92 -15.05
C ILE A 174 -23.00 2.09 -14.88
N LEU A 175 -23.54 3.31 -14.92
CA LEU A 175 -22.80 4.52 -14.60
C LEU A 175 -23.20 5.02 -13.20
N LEU A 176 -22.24 4.93 -12.28
CA LEU A 176 -22.34 5.48 -10.94
C LEU A 176 -21.58 6.79 -10.88
N THR A 177 -22.28 7.89 -10.64
CA THR A 177 -21.67 9.22 -10.50
C THR A 177 -22.17 9.88 -9.24
N GLY A 178 -21.27 10.49 -8.47
CA GLY A 178 -21.66 11.21 -7.26
C GLY A 178 -20.47 11.70 -6.44
N ALA A 179 -20.69 11.79 -5.14
CA ALA A 179 -19.71 12.34 -4.20
C ALA A 179 -19.38 11.34 -3.08
N TYR A 180 -18.25 11.56 -2.43
CA TYR A 180 -17.87 10.83 -1.23
C TYR A 180 -17.39 11.78 -0.14
N LEU A 181 -17.60 11.36 1.12
CA LEU A 181 -17.12 12.05 2.31
C LEU A 181 -16.72 11.00 3.35
N GLY A 182 -15.59 11.23 4.02
CA GLY A 182 -15.02 10.23 4.89
C GLY A 182 -13.96 10.75 5.85
N GLY A 183 -13.46 9.81 6.65
CA GLY A 183 -12.33 10.00 7.54
C GLY A 183 -11.09 9.32 6.97
N GLN A 184 -9.92 9.93 7.18
CA GLN A 184 -8.64 9.38 6.76
C GLN A 184 -7.62 9.51 7.87
N TRP A 185 -6.88 8.43 8.08
CA TRP A 185 -5.71 8.35 8.91
C TRP A 185 -4.48 8.10 8.05
N THR A 186 -3.42 8.86 8.29
CA THR A 186 -2.11 8.67 7.66
C THR A 186 -1.03 8.46 8.72
N SER A 187 0.00 7.71 8.36
CA SER A 187 1.19 7.49 9.19
C SER A 187 2.41 7.48 8.30
N GLN A 188 3.37 8.35 8.58
CA GLN A 188 4.60 8.47 7.79
C GLN A 188 5.83 8.57 8.70
N ALA A 189 6.93 7.97 8.24
CA ALA A 189 8.21 8.01 8.92
C ALA A 189 9.35 8.07 7.91
N TYR A 190 10.42 8.78 8.27
CA TYR A 190 11.66 8.88 7.52
C TYR A 190 12.81 8.89 8.52
N VAL A 191 13.71 7.91 8.37
CA VAL A 191 14.94 7.82 9.16
C VAL A 191 16.11 7.54 8.22
N LYS A 192 17.15 8.36 8.31
CA LYS A 192 18.43 8.16 7.66
C LYS A 192 19.45 7.68 8.69
N THR A 193 20.08 6.55 8.44
CA THR A 193 21.11 5.97 9.30
C THR A 193 22.42 5.78 8.55
N LYS A 194 23.52 5.77 9.29
CA LYS A 194 24.84 5.35 8.83
C LYS A 194 25.18 4.04 9.51
N ILE A 195 25.46 3.00 8.72
CA ILE A 195 25.74 1.65 9.20
C ILE A 195 27.24 1.42 9.16
N ASN A 196 27.82 0.99 10.29
CA ASN A 196 29.26 0.71 10.45
C ASN A 196 30.17 1.85 9.96
N ASN A 197 29.71 3.11 10.09
CA ASN A 197 30.39 4.31 9.60
C ASN A 197 30.69 4.36 8.09
N ASP A 198 30.10 3.47 7.31
CA ASP A 198 30.43 3.29 5.90
C ASP A 198 29.25 3.70 5.01
N VAL A 199 28.10 3.05 5.18
CA VAL A 199 26.99 3.16 4.23
C VAL A 199 25.78 3.85 4.85
N GLU A 200 25.24 4.84 4.14
CA GLU A 200 23.98 5.49 4.51
C GLU A 200 22.79 4.64 4.03
N ARG A 201 21.81 4.43 4.90
CA ARG A 201 20.56 3.71 4.64
C ARG A 201 19.38 4.57 5.02
N ILE A 202 18.29 4.49 4.27
CA ILE A 202 17.06 5.25 4.54
C ILE A 202 15.91 4.28 4.69
N GLY A 203 15.20 4.37 5.81
CA GLY A 203 13.89 3.77 6.00
C GLY A 203 12.83 4.85 5.86
N ALA A 204 12.03 4.80 4.81
CA ALA A 204 10.94 5.74 4.59
C ALA A 204 9.68 5.04 4.10
N GLY A 205 8.53 5.48 4.62
CA GLY A 205 7.25 4.86 4.28
C GLY A 205 6.07 5.72 4.65
N PHE A 206 4.95 5.41 4.02
CA PHE A 206 3.66 6.05 4.23
C PHE A 206 2.58 4.97 4.26
N THR A 207 1.68 5.08 5.21
CA THR A 207 0.50 4.23 5.32
C THR A 207 -0.72 5.12 5.43
N ARG A 208 -1.79 4.71 4.78
CA ARG A 208 -3.05 5.41 4.72
C ARG A 208 -4.18 4.43 4.90
N VAL A 209 -5.10 4.77 5.79
CA VAL A 209 -6.35 4.05 6.01
C VAL A 209 -7.48 5.07 5.91
N TYR A 210 -8.54 4.75 5.17
CA TYR A 210 -9.67 5.66 5.04
C TYR A 210 -11.00 4.91 5.04
N ALA A 211 -12.05 5.61 5.41
CA ALA A 211 -13.43 5.14 5.41
C ALA A 211 -14.32 6.23 4.83
N ASP A 212 -15.00 5.92 3.74
CA ASP A 212 -15.85 6.87 3.01
C ASP A 212 -17.29 6.40 2.96
N LEU A 213 -18.22 7.34 3.11
CA LEU A 213 -19.60 7.22 2.67
C LEU A 213 -19.70 7.72 1.23
N LEU A 214 -20.40 6.96 0.40
CA LEU A 214 -20.58 7.22 -1.02
C LEU A 214 -22.04 7.63 -1.25
N VAL A 215 -22.28 8.75 -1.92
CA VAL A 215 -23.62 9.14 -2.39
C VAL A 215 -23.59 9.08 -3.92
N LEU A 216 -24.07 7.97 -4.46
CA LEU A 216 -24.02 7.61 -5.87
C LEU A 216 -25.45 7.45 -6.40
N PRO A 217 -26.15 8.56 -6.75
CA PRO A 217 -27.40 8.45 -7.48
C PRO A 217 -27.16 7.68 -8.78
N VAL A 218 -27.98 6.65 -9.01
CA VAL A 218 -27.92 5.86 -10.24
C VAL A 218 -28.27 6.79 -11.40
N SER A 219 -27.33 6.97 -12.33
CA SER A 219 -27.52 7.92 -13.42
C SER A 219 -28.11 7.29 -14.69
N THR A 220 -27.78 6.03 -15.00
CA THR A 220 -28.35 5.30 -16.15
C THR A 220 -28.37 3.78 -15.94
N LEU A 221 -29.40 3.13 -16.47
CA LEU A 221 -29.50 1.68 -16.69
C LEU A 221 -29.83 1.47 -18.16
N ASP A 222 -28.84 1.11 -18.98
CA ASP A 222 -29.01 1.13 -20.44
C ASP A 222 -29.90 -0.03 -20.97
N ASN A 223 -30.04 -1.12 -20.21
CA ASN A 223 -30.87 -2.27 -20.60
C ASN A 223 -31.49 -2.97 -19.38
N PRO A 224 -32.81 -2.84 -19.14
CA PRO A 224 -33.49 -3.48 -18.01
C PRO A 224 -33.33 -5.00 -17.93
N ALA A 225 -33.22 -5.71 -19.06
CA ALA A 225 -33.07 -7.17 -19.09
C ALA A 225 -31.65 -7.63 -18.65
N ALA A 226 -30.63 -6.83 -18.93
CA ALA A 226 -29.26 -7.08 -18.46
C ALA A 226 -29.06 -6.72 -16.97
N ASN A 227 -30.03 -6.04 -16.37
CA ASN A 227 -30.02 -5.60 -14.97
C ASN A 227 -31.09 -6.32 -14.13
N GLU A 228 -31.74 -7.33 -14.69
CA GLU A 228 -32.76 -8.13 -14.02
C GLU A 228 -32.14 -8.88 -12.82
N GLY A 229 -32.62 -8.57 -11.61
CA GLY A 229 -32.07 -9.12 -10.36
C GLY A 229 -31.16 -8.15 -9.59
N LEU A 230 -30.72 -7.04 -10.19
CA LEU A 230 -30.04 -5.97 -9.46
C LEU A 230 -31.05 -5.20 -8.61
N LYS A 231 -30.86 -5.22 -7.29
CA LYS A 231 -31.69 -4.44 -6.37
C LYS A 231 -31.04 -3.08 -6.15
N ALA A 232 -31.73 -2.01 -6.56
CA ALA A 232 -31.36 -0.65 -6.21
C ALA A 232 -31.50 -0.48 -4.69
N ASP A 233 -30.39 -0.56 -3.96
CA ASP A 233 -30.34 -0.33 -2.51
C ASP A 233 -30.10 1.16 -2.21
N GLY A 234 -31.00 2.01 -2.71
CA GLY A 234 -30.91 3.46 -2.61
C GLY A 234 -29.72 4.05 -3.37
N ALA A 235 -29.22 5.18 -2.88
CA ALA A 235 -28.08 5.91 -3.46
C ALA A 235 -26.84 5.92 -2.55
N ILE A 236 -26.88 5.18 -1.43
CA ILE A 236 -25.84 5.23 -0.41
C ILE A 236 -24.96 3.98 -0.48
N GLY A 237 -23.66 4.19 -0.52
CA GLY A 237 -22.64 3.16 -0.38
C GLY A 237 -21.62 3.52 0.69
N TRP A 238 -20.67 2.62 0.91
CA TRP A 238 -19.53 2.86 1.77
C TRP A 238 -18.31 2.12 1.24
N ARG A 239 -17.12 2.58 1.60
CA ARG A 239 -15.86 1.86 1.35
C ARG A 239 -14.85 2.08 2.47
N LEU A 240 -14.01 1.08 2.66
CA LEU A 240 -12.81 1.11 3.48
C LEU A 240 -11.61 0.88 2.56
N GLY A 241 -10.61 1.72 2.68
CA GLY A 241 -9.39 1.59 1.89
C GLY A 241 -8.14 1.56 2.74
N PHE A 242 -7.17 0.79 2.28
CA PHE A 242 -5.83 0.70 2.79
C PHE A 242 -4.86 0.99 1.66
N GLN A 243 -3.89 1.86 1.93
CA GLN A 243 -2.80 2.11 1.02
C GLN A 243 -1.48 2.12 1.77
N TRP A 244 -0.52 1.40 1.23
CA TRP A 244 0.86 1.38 1.67
C TRP A 244 1.70 2.04 0.57
N TYR A 245 2.71 2.80 0.99
CA TYR A 245 3.84 3.17 0.17
C TYR A 245 5.15 2.86 0.91
N VAL A 246 6.07 2.20 0.22
CA VAL A 246 7.46 2.04 0.69
C VAL A 246 8.38 2.84 -0.22
N SER A 247 9.12 3.76 0.38
CA SER A 247 10.12 4.59 -0.29
C SER A 247 11.51 4.04 0.02
N PRO A 248 12.15 3.31 -0.90
CA PRO A 248 13.60 3.23 -0.86
C PRO A 248 14.15 4.54 -1.45
N HIS A 249 15.00 5.21 -0.69
CA HIS A 249 15.85 6.26 -1.24
C HIS A 249 17.14 5.67 -1.80
N ASP A 250 17.81 6.49 -2.61
CA ASP A 250 19.05 6.24 -3.33
C ASP A 250 19.89 5.08 -2.78
N GLY A 251 19.89 3.96 -3.52
CA GLY A 251 20.91 2.92 -3.38
C GLY A 251 20.44 1.48 -3.41
N ASP A 252 19.32 1.11 -2.76
CA ASP A 252 19.31 -0.26 -2.18
C ASP A 252 18.28 -1.28 -2.61
N TYR A 253 17.19 -0.95 -3.31
CA TYR A 253 16.15 -1.95 -3.56
C TYR A 253 15.43 -1.75 -4.89
N LYS A 254 15.95 -2.30 -6.00
CA LYS A 254 15.34 -2.09 -7.33
C LYS A 254 13.95 -2.72 -7.50
N PHE A 255 13.65 -3.88 -6.89
CA PHE A 255 12.44 -4.65 -7.22
C PHE A 255 11.14 -4.15 -6.55
N LEU A 256 11.21 -3.64 -5.32
CA LEU A 256 10.07 -3.05 -4.59
C LEU A 256 10.17 -1.52 -4.51
N SER A 257 11.03 -0.91 -5.33
CA SER A 257 11.25 0.54 -5.24
C SER A 257 10.03 1.35 -5.62
N ASN A 258 9.64 2.22 -4.70
CA ASN A 258 8.50 3.10 -4.82
C ASN A 258 7.16 2.36 -5.01
N SER A 259 7.04 1.14 -4.48
CA SER A 259 5.78 0.42 -4.60
C SER A 259 4.66 1.11 -3.83
N VAL A 260 3.52 1.22 -4.49
CA VAL A 260 2.24 1.65 -3.90
C VAL A 260 1.30 0.47 -4.00
N PHE A 261 0.86 -0.03 -2.86
CA PHE A 261 -0.16 -1.06 -2.79
C PHE A 261 -1.45 -0.43 -2.28
N THR A 262 -2.57 -0.71 -2.95
CA THR A 262 -3.90 -0.26 -2.52
C THR A 262 -4.84 -1.45 -2.45
N ALA A 263 -5.65 -1.50 -1.40
CA ALA A 263 -6.76 -2.44 -1.28
C ALA A 263 -8.00 -1.69 -0.80
N GLU A 264 -9.15 -1.97 -1.40
CA GLU A 264 -10.43 -1.38 -1.01
C GLU A 264 -11.51 -2.44 -0.89
N LEU A 265 -12.36 -2.29 0.12
CA LEU A 265 -13.53 -3.12 0.36
C LEU A 265 -14.73 -2.20 0.53
N GLY A 266 -15.91 -2.58 0.07
CA GLY A 266 -17.06 -1.71 0.25
C GLY A 266 -18.37 -2.29 -0.24
N LYS A 267 -19.36 -1.41 -0.30
CA LYS A 267 -20.64 -1.66 -0.95
C LYS A 267 -21.06 -0.41 -1.72
N ARG A 268 -21.40 -0.57 -2.99
CA ARG A 268 -21.92 0.51 -3.84
C ARG A 268 -23.40 0.23 -4.16
N PRO A 269 -24.23 1.26 -4.37
CA PRO A 269 -25.56 1.09 -4.93
C PRO A 269 -25.50 0.33 -6.26
N LEU A 270 -26.47 -0.57 -6.49
CA LEU A 270 -26.59 -1.46 -7.65
C LEU A 270 -25.49 -2.51 -7.85
N THR A 271 -24.22 -2.13 -7.75
CA THR A 271 -23.11 -3.04 -8.04
C THR A 271 -22.72 -3.91 -6.84
N GLY A 272 -23.36 -3.70 -5.69
CA GLY A 272 -23.23 -4.56 -4.51
C GLY A 272 -21.87 -4.46 -3.83
N PHE A 273 -21.41 -5.59 -3.28
CA PHE A 273 -20.12 -5.65 -2.58
C PHE A 273 -18.98 -5.34 -3.54
N LEU A 274 -17.98 -4.59 -3.07
CA LEU A 274 -16.81 -4.18 -3.80
C LEU A 274 -15.57 -4.78 -3.15
N PHE A 275 -14.67 -5.30 -3.97
CA PHE A 275 -13.30 -5.58 -3.62
C PHE A 275 -12.36 -5.05 -4.72
N ASN A 276 -11.36 -4.28 -4.34
CA ASN A 276 -10.35 -3.74 -5.23
C ASN A 276 -8.97 -4.02 -4.67
N MET A 277 -8.03 -4.42 -5.53
CA MET A 277 -6.61 -4.46 -5.21
C MET A 277 -5.82 -3.89 -6.38
N SER A 278 -4.83 -3.05 -6.08
CA SER A 278 -3.88 -2.55 -7.07
C SER A 278 -2.46 -2.54 -6.54
N TRP A 279 -1.53 -2.67 -7.48
CA TRP A 279 -0.11 -2.45 -7.26
C TRP A 279 0.39 -1.46 -8.30
N GLY A 280 1.16 -0.47 -7.85
CA GLY A 280 1.74 0.54 -8.71
C GLY A 280 3.13 0.95 -8.25
N PHE A 281 3.75 1.82 -9.05
CA PHE A 281 5.08 2.34 -8.80
C PHE A 281 5.03 3.87 -8.82
N ALA A 282 5.28 4.50 -7.69
CA ALA A 282 5.24 5.94 -7.54
C ALA A 282 6.42 6.62 -8.25
N PHE A 283 6.09 7.49 -9.19
CA PHE A 283 6.97 8.53 -9.70
C PHE A 283 6.80 9.75 -8.81
N MET A 284 7.89 10.13 -8.17
CA MET A 284 7.93 11.29 -7.27
C MET A 284 8.31 12.51 -8.10
N ASN A 285 7.63 13.63 -7.88
CA ASN A 285 8.07 14.89 -8.46
C ASN A 285 9.34 15.33 -7.73
N ASN A 286 10.41 15.62 -8.47
CA ASN A 286 11.66 16.10 -7.89
C ASN A 286 11.41 17.43 -7.13
N ARG A 287 12.16 17.63 -6.04
CA ARG A 287 12.16 18.89 -5.27
C ARG A 287 12.51 20.09 -6.12
#